data_AF-A0A1G7FER7-F1
#
_entry.id   AF-A0A1G7FER7-F1
#
_cell.length_a   1.000
_cell.length_b   1.000
_cell.length_c   1.000
_cell.angle_alpha   90.00
_cell.angle_beta   90.00
_cell.angle_gamma   90.00
#
_symmetry.space_group_name_H-M   'P 1'
#
loop_
_entity.id
_entity.type
_entity.pdbx_description
1 polymer ?
#
loop_
_entity_poly.entity_id
_entity_poly.type
_entity_poly.pdbx_seq_one_letter_code
_entity_poly.pdbx_strand_id
1 'polypeptide(L)' 'MNVKMTVLSFLLFTFMKANSQIPKDVPHPNTNSPVDFSKPEDIVLFIALPLLIIVLFFVWRKKRRKK' A
#
# COMPACT_ATOMS: atom_id res chain seq x y z
N MET A 1 36.43 -2.20 -21.73
CA MET A 1 35.37 -2.95 -21.02
C MET A 1 34.66 -3.83 -22.02
N ASN A 2 34.62 -5.14 -21.81
CA ASN A 2 34.17 -6.11 -22.82
C ASN A 2 32.64 -6.04 -22.97
N VAL A 3 32.14 -5.71 -24.17
CA VAL A 3 30.70 -5.55 -24.47
C VAL A 3 29.86 -6.75 -24.01
N LYS A 4 30.42 -7.96 -24.13
CA LYS A 4 29.81 -9.21 -23.64
C LYS A 4 29.53 -9.20 -22.13
N MET A 5 30.44 -8.63 -21.33
CA MET A 5 30.29 -8.53 -19.87
C MET A 5 29.23 -7.50 -19.49
N THR A 6 29.12 -6.41 -20.26
CA THR A 6 28.07 -5.39 -20.06
C THR A 6 26.68 -5.95 -20.34
N VAL A 7 26.51 -6.72 -21.42
CA VAL A 7 25.24 -7.36 -21.78
C VAL A 7 24.85 -8.42 -20.74
N LEU A 8 25.81 -9.22 -20.28
CA LEU A 8 25.59 -10.23 -19.24
C LEU A 8 25.15 -9.61 -17.91
N SER A 9 25.78 -8.50 -17.50
CA SER A 9 25.39 -7.77 -16.29
C SER A 9 23.98 -7.18 -16.38
N PHE A 10 23.57 -6.72 -17.56
CA PHE A 10 22.23 -6.19 -17.79
C PHE A 10 21.15 -7.28 -17.71
N LEU A 11 21.43 -8.48 -18.27
CA LEU A 11 20.54 -9.64 -18.19
C LEU A 11 20.35 -10.17 -16.75
N LEU A 12 21.43 -10.17 -15.95
CA LEU A 12 21.35 -10.56 -14.54
C LEU A 12 20.51 -9.58 -13.71
N PHE A 13 20.62 -8.27 -13.99
CA PHE A 13 19.84 -7.24 -13.30
C PHE A 13 18.33 -7.33 -13.60
N THR A 14 17.95 -7.66 -14.84
CA THR A 14 16.53 -7.83 -15.20
C THR A 14 15.92 -9.09 -14.60
N PHE A 15 16.69 -10.18 -14.48
CA PHE A 15 16.24 -11.44 -13.87
C PHE A 15 15.97 -11.31 -12.36
N MET A 16 16.78 -10.50 -11.65
CA MET A 16 16.59 -10.25 -10.21
C MET A 16 15.28 -9.51 -9.89
N LYS A 17 14.74 -8.70 -10.81
CA LYS A 17 13.47 -7.99 -10.58
C LYS A 17 12.23 -8.86 -10.72
N ALA A 18 12.31 -10.02 -11.37
CA ALA A 18 11.14 -10.89 -11.61
C ALA A 18 10.62 -11.57 -10.33
N ASN A 19 11.48 -11.76 -9.31
CA ASN A 19 11.12 -12.52 -8.10
C ASN A 19 10.62 -11.63 -6.93
N SER A 20 10.56 -10.31 -7.10
CA SER A 20 10.19 -9.36 -6.03
C SER A 20 8.75 -8.84 -6.11
N GLN A 21 7.94 -9.33 -7.05
CA GLN A 21 6.72 -8.61 -7.45
C GLN A 21 5.46 -8.98 -6.67
N ILE A 22 5.56 -9.90 -5.69
CA ILE A 22 4.40 -10.29 -4.90
C ILE A 22 4.71 -10.05 -3.42
N PRO A 23 4.10 -9.02 -2.81
CA PRO A 23 4.33 -8.74 -1.41
C PRO A 23 3.68 -9.87 -0.58
N LYS A 24 4.51 -10.58 0.17
CA LYS A 24 4.13 -11.83 0.85
C LYS A 24 3.21 -11.62 2.06
N ASP A 25 3.34 -10.47 2.70
CA ASP A 25 2.65 -10.16 3.96
C ASP A 25 1.30 -9.46 3.75
N VAL A 26 0.90 -9.27 2.49
CA VAL A 26 -0.38 -8.63 2.14
C VAL A 26 -1.34 -9.70 1.64
N PRO A 27 -2.60 -9.69 2.13
CA PRO A 27 -3.64 -10.58 1.64
C PRO A 27 -3.71 -10.54 0.11
N HIS A 28 -3.59 -11.73 -0.50
CA HIS A 28 -3.69 -11.88 -1.94
C HIS A 28 -5.17 -11.89 -2.33
N PRO A 29 -5.53 -11.52 -3.58
CA PRO A 29 -6.92 -11.61 -4.04
C PRO A 29 -7.57 -12.98 -3.78
N ASN A 30 -6.75 -14.04 -3.78
CA ASN A 30 -7.15 -15.42 -3.57
C ASN A 30 -7.13 -15.87 -2.08
N THR A 31 -6.54 -15.07 -1.18
CA THR A 31 -6.45 -15.35 0.27
C THR A 31 -7.13 -14.27 1.12
N ASN A 32 -7.85 -13.34 0.50
CA ASN A 32 -8.60 -12.32 1.21
C ASN A 32 -9.75 -12.96 2.00
N SER A 33 -9.75 -12.73 3.31
CA SER A 33 -10.90 -13.01 4.16
C SER A 33 -11.93 -11.88 4.02
N PRO A 34 -13.23 -12.16 4.18
CA PRO A 34 -14.23 -11.11 4.28
C PRO A 34 -13.91 -10.14 5.43
N VAL A 35 -14.35 -8.88 5.30
CA VAL A 35 -14.29 -7.91 6.38
C VAL A 35 -15.14 -8.42 7.55
N ASP A 36 -14.53 -8.53 8.73
CA ASP A 36 -15.16 -9.03 9.94
C ASP A 36 -15.27 -7.92 10.99
N PHE A 37 -16.47 -7.36 11.14
CA PHE A 37 -16.75 -6.31 12.12
C PHE A 37 -16.77 -6.79 13.58
N SER A 38 -16.49 -8.06 13.84
CA SER A 38 -16.21 -8.55 15.19
C SER A 38 -14.76 -8.27 15.59
N LYS A 39 -13.88 -8.02 14.61
CA LYS A 39 -12.47 -7.72 14.80
C LYS A 39 -12.24 -6.22 14.93
N PRO A 40 -11.46 -5.78 15.94
CA PRO A 40 -11.21 -4.36 16.13
C PRO A 40 -10.40 -3.75 14.97
N GLU A 41 -9.51 -4.50 14.32
CA GLU A 41 -8.68 -3.98 13.23
C GLU A 41 -9.53 -3.56 12.03
N ASP A 42 -10.51 -4.39 11.67
CA ASP A 42 -11.41 -4.15 10.53
C ASP A 42 -12.32 -2.95 10.81
N ILE A 43 -12.85 -2.81 12.03
CA ILE A 43 -13.62 -1.62 12.42
C ILE A 43 -12.76 -0.35 12.32
N VAL A 44 -11.53 -0.40 12.84
CA VAL A 44 -10.65 0.78 12.84
C VAL A 44 -10.30 1.21 11.41
N LEU A 45 -9.91 0.26 10.55
CA LEU A 45 -9.47 0.55 9.19
C LEU A 45 -10.63 0.96 8.27
N PHE A 46 -11.76 0.24 8.33
CA PHE A 46 -12.85 0.44 7.37
C PHE A 46 -13.91 1.45 7.85
N ILE A 47 -13.98 1.77 9.15
CA ILE A 47 -14.98 2.70 9.70
C ILE A 47 -14.33 3.90 10.39
N ALA A 48 -13.49 3.66 11.39
CA ALA A 48 -12.97 4.75 12.23
C ALA A 48 -12.05 5.70 11.45
N LEU A 49 -11.14 5.15 10.64
CA LEU A 49 -10.18 5.94 9.86
C LEU A 49 -10.87 6.85 8.81
N PRO A 50 -11.82 6.38 7.99
CA PRO A 50 -12.62 7.26 7.13
C PRO A 50 -13.37 8.36 7.89
N LEU A 51 -14.01 8.02 9.01
CA LEU A 51 -14.72 9.00 9.84
C LEU A 51 -13.77 10.05 10.41
N LEU A 52 -12.59 9.64 10.89
CA LEU A 52 -11.55 10.53 11.38
C LEU A 52 -11.13 11.53 10.30
N ILE A 53 -10.92 11.07 9.05
CA ILE A 53 -10.57 11.94 7.91
C ILE A 53 -11.68 12.97 7.66
N ILE A 54 -12.95 12.56 7.70
CA ILE A 54 -14.09 13.46 7.53
C ILE A 54 -14.11 14.53 8.64
N VAL A 55 -13.96 14.12 9.90
CA VAL A 55 -13.92 15.05 11.05
C VAL A 55 -12.77 16.04 10.91
N LEU A 56 -11.57 15.54 10.61
CA LEU A 56 -10.38 16.37 10.42
C LEU A 56 -10.56 17.36 9.26
N PHE A 57 -11.18 16.93 8.17
CA PHE A 57 -11.51 17.80 7.04
C PHE A 57 -12.40 18.97 7.46
N PHE A 58 -13.47 18.71 8.22
CA PHE A 58 -14.36 19.78 8.69
C PHE A 58 -13.67 20.71 9.68
N VAL A 59 -12.86 20.18 10.60
CA VAL A 59 -12.06 20.99 11.54
C VAL A 59 -11.09 21.91 10.78
N TRP A 60 -10.37 21.36 9.80
CA TRP A 60 -9.45 22.12 8.95
C TRP A 60 -10.18 23.18 8.12
N ARG A 61 -11.32 22.82 7.50
CA ARG A 61 -12.17 23.75 6.73
C ARG A 61 -12.69 24.89 7.57
N LYS A 62 -13.10 24.63 8.82
CA LYS A 62 -13.57 25.66 9.75
C LYS A 62 -12.45 26.62 10.16
N LYS A 63 -11.23 26.12 10.39
CA LYS A 63 -10.06 26.95 10.70
C LYS A 63 -9.69 27.87 9.52
N ARG A 64 -9.78 27.38 8.28
CA ARG A 64 -9.49 28.16 7.06
C ARG A 64 -10.47 29.31 6.81
N ARG A 65 -11.71 29.23 7.30
CA ARG A 65 -12.72 30.31 7.17
C ARG A 65 -12.63 31.40 8.25
N LYS A 66 -11.74 31.23 9.24
CA LYS A 66 -11.46 32.22 10.30
C LYS A 66 -10.16 32.99 10.06
N LYS A 67 -9.49 32.76 8.93
CA LYS A 67 -8.53 33.68 8.31
C LYS A 67 -9.23 34.35 7.14
#